data_AF-A0A6G0WBH5-F1
#
_entry.id   AF-A0A6G0WBH5-F1
#
_cell.length_a   1.000
_cell.length_b   1.000
_cell.length_c   1.000
_cell.angle_alpha   90.00
_cell.angle_beta   90.00
_cell.angle_gamma   90.00
#
_symmetry.space_group_name_H-M   'P 1'
#
loop_
_entity.id
_entity.type
_entity.pdbx_description
1 polymer ?
#
loop_
_entity_poly.entity_id
_entity_poly.type
_entity_poly.pdbx_seq_one_letter_code
_entity_poly.pdbx_strand_id
1 'polypeptide(L)'
;MSSVGLGTFVPTHYNAEVWAASKLQVLNVYENESIGSNNGYYGQAGWFTLTSNVNEALLGPNSTRGIFQRSYSADFWHDYVRSNDLVNYYSVDKINISAFISIDYCADGIMGCENGCSKSYACTVADNQGQSCMMVLMMDPDYDPGFLQAAIANNDIPAYVCFGGGDEAENIVVSTMETNEPITFYHNEPDLFHMKYEGKITRIALPRTDGVVSAHSGELEVRPNNR
;
A
#
# COMPACT_ATOMS: atom_id res chain seq x y z
N MET A 1 13.16 -30.31 -9.77
CA MET A 1 14.21 -30.84 -10.66
C MET A 1 14.38 -29.83 -11.78
N SER A 2 15.59 -29.31 -11.97
CA SER A 2 15.90 -28.35 -13.05
C SER A 2 16.41 -29.11 -14.28
N SER A 3 15.98 -28.74 -15.48
CA SER A 3 16.43 -29.36 -16.75
C SER A 3 17.85 -28.95 -17.15
N VAL A 4 18.42 -27.92 -16.51
CA VAL A 4 19.76 -27.41 -16.81
C VAL A 4 20.86 -27.96 -15.91
N GLY A 5 20.53 -28.90 -15.02
CA GLY A 5 21.51 -29.66 -14.23
C GLY A 5 21.19 -29.73 -12.74
N LEU A 6 21.82 -30.70 -12.07
CA LEU A 6 21.72 -30.90 -10.62
C LEU A 6 22.46 -29.78 -9.88
N GLY A 7 21.74 -28.74 -9.46
CA GLY A 7 22.26 -27.74 -8.53
C GLY A 7 22.43 -28.34 -7.13
N THR A 8 23.62 -28.19 -6.56
CA THR A 8 23.93 -28.55 -5.18
C THR A 8 23.05 -27.73 -4.23
N PHE A 9 22.33 -28.38 -3.29
CA PHE A 9 21.60 -27.68 -2.24
C PHE A 9 22.59 -26.96 -1.31
N VAL A 10 22.79 -25.67 -1.56
CA VAL A 10 23.38 -24.73 -0.60
C VAL A 10 22.20 -23.88 -0.11
N PRO A 11 22.05 -23.59 1.19
CA PRO A 11 20.97 -22.73 1.66
C PRO A 11 21.06 -21.40 0.90
N THR A 12 20.11 -21.13 0.01
CA THR A 12 20.01 -19.84 -0.66
C THR A 12 19.67 -18.81 0.40
N HIS A 13 20.56 -17.83 0.57
CA HIS A 13 20.23 -16.60 1.30
C HIS A 13 18.92 -16.06 0.74
N TYR A 14 17.92 -15.89 1.62
CA TYR A 14 16.65 -15.26 1.28
C TYR A 14 16.93 -13.78 1.01
N ASN A 15 16.75 -13.36 -0.23
CA ASN A 15 16.64 -11.95 -0.55
C ASN A 15 15.13 -11.66 -0.56
N ALA A 16 14.64 -11.04 0.51
CA ALA A 16 13.23 -10.74 0.69
C ALA A 16 12.69 -9.86 -0.43
N GLU A 17 13.54 -9.05 -1.05
CA GLU A 17 13.14 -7.96 -1.91
C GLU A 17 13.53 -8.18 -3.39
N VAL A 18 13.24 -9.37 -3.95
CA VAL A 18 13.49 -9.59 -5.38
C VAL A 18 12.27 -9.19 -6.22
N TRP A 19 12.31 -7.99 -6.78
CA TRP A 19 11.36 -7.52 -7.78
C TRP A 19 11.56 -8.24 -9.12
N ALA A 20 11.01 -9.45 -9.23
CA ALA A 20 11.16 -10.32 -10.40
C ALA A 20 10.62 -9.71 -11.71
N ALA A 21 9.75 -8.69 -11.63
CA ALA A 21 9.17 -7.99 -12.77
C ALA A 21 10.24 -7.50 -13.79
N SER A 22 11.35 -6.95 -13.30
CA SER A 22 12.46 -6.47 -14.15
C SER A 22 13.33 -7.59 -14.74
N LYS A 23 13.16 -8.83 -14.29
CA LYS A 23 13.93 -10.01 -14.71
C LYS A 23 13.07 -11.09 -15.36
N LEU A 24 11.78 -10.85 -15.58
CA LEU A 24 10.86 -11.81 -16.21
C LEU A 24 11.38 -12.33 -17.56
N GLN A 25 11.98 -11.46 -18.39
CA GLN A 25 12.59 -11.88 -19.66
C GLN A 25 13.74 -12.89 -19.49
N VAL A 26 14.53 -12.77 -18.42
CA VAL A 26 15.63 -13.68 -18.11
C VAL A 26 15.10 -14.96 -17.45
N LEU A 27 14.02 -14.87 -16.69
CA LEU A 27 13.40 -16.01 -16.01
C LEU A 27 12.48 -16.84 -16.92
N ASN A 28 12.08 -16.30 -18.08
CA ASN A 28 11.22 -16.95 -19.07
C ASN A 28 11.79 -18.30 -19.57
N VAL A 29 13.12 -18.45 -19.61
CA VAL A 29 13.77 -19.73 -19.97
C VAL A 29 13.46 -20.86 -18.98
N TYR A 30 12.97 -20.55 -17.79
CA TYR A 30 12.57 -21.50 -16.75
C TYR A 30 11.04 -21.58 -16.54
N GLU A 31 10.22 -20.90 -17.37
CA GLU A 31 8.74 -20.85 -17.20
C GLU A 31 8.08 -22.24 -17.29
N ASN A 32 8.65 -23.17 -18.06
CA ASN A 32 8.14 -24.54 -18.15
C ASN A 32 8.48 -25.43 -16.94
N GLU A 33 9.38 -24.97 -16.07
CA GLU A 33 9.89 -25.74 -14.91
C GLU A 33 9.58 -25.08 -13.57
N SER A 34 9.17 -23.81 -13.61
CA SER A 34 8.73 -23.03 -12.48
C SER A 34 7.47 -22.27 -12.87
N ILE A 35 6.39 -22.48 -12.11
CA ILE A 35 5.29 -21.53 -12.08
C ILE A 35 5.89 -20.21 -11.56
N GLY A 36 5.51 -19.05 -12.09
CA GLY A 36 6.04 -17.74 -11.66
C GLY A 36 5.99 -17.50 -10.14
N SER A 37 5.21 -18.30 -9.40
CA SER A 37 5.15 -18.31 -7.95
C SER A 37 6.31 -19.02 -7.22
N ASN A 38 7.23 -19.71 -7.91
CA ASN A 38 8.24 -20.56 -7.27
C ASN A 38 9.67 -19.98 -7.22
N ASN A 39 9.91 -18.82 -7.84
CA ASN A 39 11.20 -18.11 -7.75
C ASN A 39 11.05 -16.84 -6.91
N GLY A 40 10.79 -17.01 -5.62
CA GLY A 40 10.63 -15.91 -4.68
C GLY A 40 9.25 -15.26 -4.76
N TYR A 41 8.78 -14.76 -3.62
CA TYR A 41 7.58 -13.94 -3.55
C TYR A 41 7.73 -12.74 -4.50
N TYR A 42 6.72 -12.46 -5.32
CA TYR A 42 6.69 -11.20 -6.07
C TYR A 42 6.63 -10.05 -5.08
N GLY A 43 7.58 -9.12 -5.20
CA GLY A 43 7.50 -7.80 -4.56
C GLY A 43 6.14 -7.16 -4.83
N GLN A 44 5.41 -6.81 -3.78
CA GLN A 44 4.14 -6.12 -3.80
C GLN A 44 4.19 -4.97 -2.81
N ALA A 45 4.16 -3.77 -3.37
CA ALA A 45 3.76 -2.60 -2.62
C ALA A 45 2.29 -2.69 -2.23
N GLY A 46 1.93 -2.13 -1.09
CA GLY A 46 0.58 -2.21 -0.58
C GLY A 46 0.23 -1.12 0.39
N TRP A 47 -1.08 -0.99 0.54
CA TRP A 47 -1.69 -0.25 1.63
C TRP A 47 -2.05 -1.25 2.74
N PHE A 48 -1.71 -0.94 3.97
CA PHE A 48 -1.86 -1.82 5.11
C PHE A 48 -2.47 -1.11 6.31
N THR A 49 -3.05 -1.90 7.20
CA THR A 49 -3.50 -1.50 8.54
C THR A 49 -3.18 -2.62 9.53
N LEU A 50 -3.41 -2.39 10.81
CA LEU A 50 -3.28 -3.43 11.83
C LEU A 50 -4.48 -4.40 11.76
N THR A 51 -4.22 -5.69 11.96
CA THR A 51 -5.28 -6.72 12.06
C THR A 51 -6.24 -6.42 13.20
N SER A 52 -5.76 -5.80 14.29
CA SER A 52 -6.62 -5.34 15.38
C SER A 52 -7.60 -4.23 14.94
N ASN A 53 -7.18 -3.32 14.06
CA ASN A 53 -8.07 -2.28 13.50
C ASN A 53 -9.18 -2.89 12.64
N VAL A 54 -8.87 -3.93 11.88
CA VAL A 54 -9.87 -4.68 11.10
C VAL A 54 -10.87 -5.36 12.03
N ASN A 55 -10.38 -6.08 13.04
CA ASN A 55 -11.25 -6.75 14.01
C ASN A 55 -12.15 -5.77 14.76
N GLU A 56 -11.64 -4.59 15.11
CA GLU A 56 -12.40 -3.54 15.78
C GLU A 56 -13.50 -2.96 14.87
N ALA A 57 -13.18 -2.67 13.60
CA ALA A 57 -14.15 -2.18 12.63
C ALA A 57 -15.28 -3.19 12.33
N LEU A 58 -14.99 -4.49 12.41
CA LEU A 58 -15.98 -5.55 12.25
C LEU A 58 -16.99 -5.61 13.40
N LEU A 59 -16.65 -5.11 14.60
CA LEU A 59 -17.60 -5.01 15.73
C LEU A 59 -18.74 -4.02 15.46
N GLY A 60 -18.54 -3.08 14.53
CA GLY A 60 -19.54 -2.07 14.18
C GLY A 60 -19.99 -1.27 15.40
N PRO A 61 -21.31 -1.15 15.68
CA PRO A 61 -21.80 -0.41 16.84
C PRO A 61 -21.31 -0.92 18.21
N ASN A 62 -20.76 -2.14 18.29
CA ASN A 62 -20.18 -2.70 19.51
C ASN A 62 -18.69 -2.35 19.68
N SER A 63 -18.10 -1.58 18.76
CA SER A 63 -16.72 -1.10 18.88
C SER A 63 -16.54 -0.26 20.14
N THR A 64 -15.39 -0.43 20.78
CA THR A 64 -14.98 0.33 21.96
C THR A 64 -13.98 1.44 21.62
N ARG A 65 -13.41 1.40 20.41
CA ARG A 65 -12.36 2.34 19.95
C ARG A 65 -12.80 3.22 18.77
N GLY A 66 -13.83 2.82 18.04
CA GLY A 66 -14.40 3.54 16.92
C GLY A 66 -15.88 3.83 17.11
N ILE A 67 -16.39 4.80 16.34
CA ILE A 67 -17.82 5.10 16.26
C ILE A 67 -18.26 4.63 14.88
N PHE A 68 -18.88 3.45 14.82
CA PHE A 68 -19.32 2.83 13.58
C PHE A 68 -20.82 2.58 13.58
N GLN A 69 -21.51 2.98 12.51
CA GLN A 69 -22.94 2.76 12.35
C GLN A 69 -23.27 1.29 11.99
N ARG A 70 -22.31 0.55 11.45
CA ARG A 70 -22.40 -0.87 11.07
C ARG A 70 -21.02 -1.51 11.15
N SER A 71 -20.92 -2.81 10.92
CA SER A 71 -19.62 -3.46 10.69
C SER A 71 -19.00 -2.98 9.38
N TYR A 72 -17.69 -2.75 9.39
CA TYR A 72 -16.90 -2.32 8.24
C TYR A 72 -15.73 -3.26 7.97
N SER A 73 -15.45 -3.48 6.69
CA SER A 73 -14.25 -4.14 6.19
C SER A 73 -13.14 -3.10 6.01
N ALA A 74 -12.38 -2.82 7.07
CA ALA A 74 -11.26 -1.88 7.01
C ALA A 74 -10.10 -2.38 6.13
N ASP A 75 -10.13 -3.65 5.73
CA ASP A 75 -9.24 -4.30 4.77
C ASP A 75 -9.73 -4.18 3.31
N PHE A 76 -10.79 -3.42 3.03
CA PHE A 76 -11.31 -3.22 1.68
C PHE A 76 -11.60 -1.75 1.38
N TRP A 77 -10.95 -1.22 0.34
CA TRP A 77 -10.99 0.21 -0.02
C TRP A 77 -12.41 0.79 -0.13
N HIS A 78 -13.37 0.02 -0.63
CA HIS A 78 -14.72 0.53 -0.91
C HIS A 78 -15.48 0.91 0.37
N ASP A 79 -15.14 0.35 1.53
CA ASP A 79 -15.80 0.74 2.77
C ASP A 79 -15.34 2.12 3.27
N TYR A 80 -14.20 2.66 2.79
CA TYR A 80 -13.73 4.01 3.10
C TYR A 80 -14.53 5.11 2.40
N VAL A 81 -15.22 4.79 1.30
CA VAL A 81 -15.99 5.77 0.50
C VAL A 81 -17.50 5.68 0.74
N ARG A 82 -17.95 4.63 1.43
CA ARG A 82 -19.38 4.40 1.73
C ARG A 82 -19.90 5.27 2.87
N SER A 83 -19.01 5.68 3.78
CA SER A 83 -19.32 6.54 4.91
C SER A 83 -18.05 7.12 5.51
N ASN A 84 -18.17 8.19 6.29
CA ASN A 84 -17.03 8.82 6.95
C ASN A 84 -16.51 8.04 8.18
N ASP A 85 -17.19 6.98 8.62
CA ASP A 85 -16.84 6.30 9.88
C ASP A 85 -15.41 5.73 9.89
N LEU A 86 -14.98 5.04 8.82
CA LEU A 86 -13.59 4.56 8.71
C LEU A 86 -12.61 5.72 8.57
N VAL A 87 -12.96 6.76 7.81
CA VAL A 87 -12.10 7.95 7.64
C VAL A 87 -11.86 8.65 8.98
N ASN A 88 -12.92 8.79 9.79
CA ASN A 88 -12.85 9.34 11.13
C ASN A 88 -12.13 8.39 12.11
N TYR A 89 -12.29 7.08 11.94
CA TYR A 89 -11.59 6.09 12.75
C TYR A 89 -10.08 6.22 12.58
N TYR A 90 -9.60 6.38 11.34
CA TYR A 90 -8.20 6.61 10.98
C TYR A 90 -7.82 8.09 10.90
N SER A 91 -8.56 8.97 11.57
CA SER A 91 -8.38 10.42 11.46
C SER A 91 -6.94 10.84 11.74
N VAL A 92 -6.47 11.78 10.92
CA VAL A 92 -5.23 12.54 11.07
C VAL A 92 -5.06 13.16 12.47
N ASP A 93 -6.16 13.50 13.14
CA ASP A 93 -6.15 14.13 14.47
C ASP A 93 -5.76 13.17 15.60
N LYS A 94 -5.76 11.86 15.35
CA LYS A 94 -5.43 10.83 16.34
C LYS A 94 -3.94 10.54 16.44
N ILE A 95 -3.13 11.05 15.51
CA ILE A 95 -1.70 10.76 15.43
C ILE A 95 -0.92 12.06 15.54
N ASN A 96 0.15 12.05 16.34
CA ASN A 96 1.09 13.16 16.38
C ASN A 96 2.02 13.12 15.16
N ILE A 97 1.54 13.63 14.03
CA ILE A 97 2.24 13.61 12.74
C ILE A 97 3.57 14.37 12.80
N SER A 98 3.66 15.42 13.62
CA SER A 98 4.89 16.23 13.75
C SER A 98 6.09 15.44 14.28
N ALA A 99 5.85 14.32 14.96
CA ALA A 99 6.90 13.43 15.44
C ALA A 99 7.44 12.49 14.34
N PHE A 100 6.80 12.49 13.17
CA PHE A 100 7.05 11.55 12.08
C PHE A 100 7.59 12.23 10.82
N ILE A 101 6.96 13.34 10.42
CA ILE A 101 7.13 13.86 9.07
C ILE A 101 8.50 14.50 8.89
N SER A 102 9.04 14.35 7.68
CA SER A 102 10.18 15.13 7.24
C SER A 102 9.90 15.74 5.88
N ILE A 103 10.14 17.06 5.79
CA ILE A 103 10.03 17.81 4.54
C ILE A 103 11.01 17.31 3.48
N ASP A 104 12.09 16.66 3.89
CA ASP A 104 13.09 16.10 2.98
C ASP A 104 12.50 14.96 2.13
N TYR A 105 11.50 14.24 2.64
CA TYR A 105 10.79 13.19 1.89
C TYR A 105 9.57 13.70 1.11
N CYS A 106 9.08 14.91 1.35
CA CYS A 106 7.92 15.45 0.63
C CYS A 106 8.02 16.97 0.65
N ALA A 107 8.91 17.48 -0.20
CA ALA A 107 9.25 18.89 -0.28
C ALA A 107 8.08 19.70 -0.84
N ASP A 108 7.88 20.90 -0.29
CA ASP A 108 6.79 21.79 -0.67
C ASP A 108 6.74 22.03 -2.19
N GLY A 109 5.55 21.89 -2.76
CA GLY A 109 5.29 22.11 -4.19
C GLY A 109 5.59 20.92 -5.09
N ILE A 110 6.13 19.81 -4.56
CA ILE A 110 6.37 18.57 -5.32
C ILE A 110 5.21 17.60 -5.10
N MET A 111 4.60 17.07 -6.17
CA MET A 111 3.51 16.07 -6.08
C MET A 111 2.32 16.46 -5.17
N GLY A 112 2.07 17.76 -4.96
CA GLY A 112 1.03 18.25 -4.03
C GLY A 112 1.45 18.22 -2.56
N CYS A 113 2.74 18.09 -2.28
CA CYS A 113 3.33 18.16 -0.96
C CYS A 113 3.29 19.58 -0.37
N GLU A 114 2.96 19.64 0.92
CA GLU A 114 3.05 20.80 1.80
C GLU A 114 3.38 20.30 3.22
N ASN A 115 4.48 20.78 3.79
CA ASN A 115 4.99 20.38 5.11
C ASN A 115 5.14 18.86 5.30
N GLY A 116 5.75 18.16 4.34
CA GLY A 116 6.01 16.72 4.46
C GLY A 116 4.79 15.81 4.25
N CYS A 117 3.64 16.37 3.87
CA CYS A 117 2.41 15.63 3.57
C CYS A 117 1.75 16.12 2.28
N SER A 118 0.81 15.34 1.74
CA SER A 118 -0.03 15.70 0.60
C SER A 118 -1.49 15.37 0.89
N LYS A 119 -2.42 16.13 0.27
CA LYS A 119 -3.87 15.92 0.40
C LYS A 119 -4.44 15.30 -0.85
N SER A 120 -5.32 14.31 -0.69
CA SER A 120 -6.23 13.97 -1.79
C SER A 120 -7.21 15.14 -2.04
N TYR A 121 -7.74 15.24 -3.26
CA TYR A 121 -8.76 16.25 -3.55
C TYR A 121 -9.99 16.08 -2.65
N ALA A 122 -10.41 14.83 -2.41
CA ALA A 122 -11.49 14.50 -1.49
C ALA A 122 -11.21 15.00 -0.05
N CYS A 123 -9.95 14.92 0.42
CA CYS A 123 -9.56 15.49 1.70
C CYS A 123 -9.71 17.01 1.72
N THR A 124 -9.27 17.69 0.66
CA THR A 124 -9.44 19.16 0.54
C THR A 124 -10.91 19.57 0.61
N VAL A 125 -11.80 18.80 -0.02
CA VAL A 125 -13.25 19.04 0.05
C VAL A 125 -13.80 18.76 1.46
N ALA A 126 -13.38 17.66 2.09
CA ALA A 126 -13.78 17.28 3.45
C ALA A 126 -13.39 18.35 4.47
N ASP A 127 -12.14 18.82 4.44
CA ASP A 127 -11.63 19.86 5.33
C ASP A 127 -12.44 21.17 5.21
N ASN A 128 -12.76 21.58 3.98
CA ASN A 128 -13.59 22.76 3.72
C ASN A 128 -15.02 22.64 4.26
N GLN A 129 -15.49 21.41 4.52
CA GLN A 129 -16.79 21.10 5.12
C GLN A 129 -16.69 20.82 6.63
N GLY A 130 -15.50 20.97 7.23
CA GLY A 130 -15.25 20.64 8.64
C GLY A 130 -15.29 19.13 8.94
N GLN A 131 -15.03 18.30 7.94
CA GLN A 131 -14.90 16.84 8.07
C GLN A 131 -13.42 16.46 8.16
N SER A 132 -13.14 15.29 8.76
CA SER A 132 -11.78 14.79 8.91
C SER A 132 -11.29 14.07 7.64
N CYS A 133 -9.98 14.06 7.46
CA CYS A 133 -9.29 13.14 6.55
C CYS A 133 -8.66 11.99 7.32
N MET A 134 -8.50 10.85 6.65
CA MET A 134 -7.76 9.73 7.20
C MET A 134 -6.25 9.91 7.01
N MET A 135 -5.45 9.41 7.95
CA MET A 135 -4.00 9.42 7.86
C MET A 135 -3.50 8.20 7.07
N VAL A 136 -2.64 8.44 6.11
CA VAL A 136 -1.88 7.41 5.40
C VAL A 136 -0.38 7.69 5.57
N LEU A 137 0.28 6.80 6.29
CA LEU A 137 1.71 6.86 6.53
C LEU A 137 2.45 6.34 5.30
N MET A 138 3.38 7.13 4.76
CA MET A 138 4.25 6.73 3.66
C MET A 138 5.69 6.65 4.15
N MET A 139 6.43 5.66 3.65
CA MET A 139 7.88 5.57 3.88
C MET A 139 8.59 6.71 3.13
N ASP A 140 8.92 6.49 1.86
CA ASP A 140 9.66 7.41 1.01
C ASP A 140 8.89 7.55 -0.33
N PRO A 141 8.74 8.77 -0.88
CA PRO A 141 8.04 8.97 -2.16
C PRO A 141 8.70 8.26 -3.35
N ASP A 142 10.01 7.98 -3.31
CA ASP A 142 10.77 7.58 -4.50
C ASP A 142 10.66 6.08 -4.84
N TYR A 143 10.20 5.25 -3.89
CA TYR A 143 10.11 3.80 -4.09
C TYR A 143 8.92 3.36 -4.95
N ASP A 144 7.79 4.09 -4.91
CA ASP A 144 6.66 3.96 -5.85
C ASP A 144 5.93 5.30 -5.99
N PRO A 145 6.51 6.26 -6.73
CA PRO A 145 6.02 7.63 -6.76
C PRO A 145 4.58 7.72 -7.22
N GLY A 146 3.71 8.09 -6.29
CA GLY A 146 2.32 8.42 -6.57
C GLY A 146 1.38 7.22 -6.72
N PHE A 147 1.82 5.96 -6.60
CA PHE A 147 0.92 4.82 -6.81
C PHE A 147 -0.23 4.80 -5.79
N LEU A 148 0.09 4.76 -4.50
CA LEU A 148 -0.94 4.73 -3.46
C LEU A 148 -1.73 6.04 -3.44
N GLN A 149 -1.05 7.19 -3.60
CA GLN A 149 -1.72 8.49 -3.68
C GLN A 149 -2.75 8.52 -4.82
N ALA A 150 -2.40 8.01 -6.01
CA ALA A 150 -3.31 7.93 -7.14
C ALA A 150 -4.44 6.94 -6.89
N ALA A 151 -4.17 5.77 -6.31
CA ALA A 151 -5.20 4.80 -5.98
C ALA A 151 -6.23 5.39 -4.99
N ILE A 152 -5.76 6.11 -3.97
CA ILE A 152 -6.63 6.81 -3.01
C ILE A 152 -7.42 7.92 -3.70
N ALA A 153 -6.74 8.78 -4.46
CA ALA A 153 -7.35 9.93 -5.11
C ALA A 153 -8.40 9.52 -6.16
N ASN A 154 -8.10 8.51 -6.99
CA ASN A 154 -9.01 8.01 -8.03
C ASN A 154 -10.27 7.32 -7.47
N ASN A 155 -10.24 6.96 -6.18
CA ASN A 155 -11.38 6.38 -5.50
C ASN A 155 -12.05 7.38 -4.55
N ASP A 156 -11.74 8.68 -4.64
CA ASP A 156 -12.35 9.74 -3.82
C ASP A 156 -12.23 9.50 -2.30
N ILE A 157 -11.17 8.82 -1.85
CA ILE A 157 -10.92 8.60 -0.41
C ILE A 157 -10.32 9.89 0.18
N PRO A 158 -10.94 10.49 1.23
CA PRO A 158 -10.40 11.68 1.89
C PRO A 158 -9.18 11.32 2.75
N ALA A 159 -7.97 11.52 2.21
CA ALA A 159 -6.72 11.14 2.87
C ALA A 159 -5.73 12.29 2.97
N TYR A 160 -5.04 12.31 4.12
CA TYR A 160 -3.83 13.06 4.40
C TYR A 160 -2.66 12.09 4.38
N VAL A 161 -1.82 12.21 3.35
CA VAL A 161 -0.74 11.27 3.05
C VAL A 161 0.59 11.90 3.48
N CYS A 162 1.23 11.37 4.51
CA CYS A 162 2.40 11.97 5.14
C CYS A 162 3.64 11.08 4.99
N PHE A 163 4.82 11.69 4.83
CA PHE A 163 6.07 11.00 4.54
C PHE A 163 7.09 11.24 5.65
N GLY A 164 7.76 10.19 6.10
CA GLY A 164 8.72 10.28 7.22
C GLY A 164 9.94 9.38 7.10
N GLY A 165 10.07 8.60 6.03
CA GLY A 165 11.15 7.63 5.84
C GLY A 165 10.75 6.21 6.24
N GLY A 166 11.55 5.23 5.81
CA GLY A 166 11.28 3.81 6.07
C GLY A 166 11.34 3.43 7.55
N ASP A 167 12.46 3.72 8.22
CA ASP A 167 12.69 3.37 9.62
C ASP A 167 11.67 4.03 10.55
N GLU A 168 11.41 5.32 10.36
CA GLU A 168 10.42 6.08 11.11
C GLU A 168 9.00 5.55 10.89
N ALA A 169 8.65 5.16 9.65
CA ALA A 169 7.33 4.62 9.35
C ALA A 169 7.10 3.29 10.08
N GLU A 170 8.06 2.37 10.01
CA GLU A 170 8.00 1.11 10.75
C GLU A 170 7.91 1.33 12.26
N ASN A 171 8.73 2.23 12.82
CA ASN A 171 8.73 2.53 14.26
C ASN A 171 7.36 3.03 14.74
N ILE A 172 6.69 3.87 13.96
CA ILE A 172 5.35 4.35 14.29
C ILE A 172 4.32 3.22 14.20
N VAL A 173 4.39 2.39 13.17
CA VAL A 173 3.50 1.23 13.05
C VAL A 173 3.69 0.29 14.25
N VAL A 174 4.91 0.06 14.71
CA VAL A 174 5.17 -0.76 15.91
C VAL A 174 4.59 -0.10 17.17
N SER A 175 4.82 1.19 17.38
CA SER A 175 4.29 1.92 18.55
C SER A 175 2.75 1.95 18.59
N THR A 176 2.11 2.09 17.44
CA THR A 176 0.65 2.05 17.30
C THR A 176 0.10 0.63 17.45
N MET A 177 0.88 -0.39 17.07
CA MET A 177 0.54 -1.80 17.31
C MET A 177 0.48 -2.14 18.80
N GLU A 178 1.37 -1.58 19.63
CA GLU A 178 1.36 -1.80 21.09
C GLU A 178 0.13 -1.18 21.77
N THR A 179 -0.35 -0.05 21.24
CA THR A 179 -1.51 0.68 21.77
C THR A 179 -2.83 0.30 21.07
N ASN A 180 -2.75 -0.46 19.98
CA ASN A 180 -3.82 -0.76 19.04
C ASN A 180 -4.51 0.49 18.48
N GLU A 181 -3.80 1.61 18.39
CA GLU A 181 -4.35 2.83 17.81
C GLU A 181 -4.58 2.69 16.29
N PRO A 182 -5.61 3.38 15.74
CA PRO A 182 -5.89 3.33 14.31
C PRO A 182 -4.75 3.92 13.50
N ILE A 183 -4.22 3.15 12.55
CA ILE A 183 -3.22 3.61 11.58
C ILE A 183 -3.41 2.89 10.25
N THR A 184 -3.17 3.60 9.16
CA THR A 184 -2.92 2.98 7.86
C THR A 184 -1.58 3.44 7.32
N PHE A 185 -0.88 2.56 6.61
CA PHE A 185 0.47 2.80 6.16
C PHE A 185 0.75 2.09 4.84
N TYR A 186 1.70 2.62 4.09
CA TYR A 186 2.26 2.01 2.91
C TYR A 186 3.51 1.22 3.28
N HIS A 187 3.63 0.02 2.72
CA HIS A 187 4.82 -0.80 2.88
C HIS A 187 4.98 -1.75 1.68
N ASN A 188 6.09 -2.48 1.65
CA ASN A 188 6.38 -3.50 0.65
C ASN A 188 6.42 -4.88 1.28
N GLU A 189 5.87 -5.86 0.58
CA GLU A 189 6.11 -7.27 0.81
C GLU A 189 6.93 -7.83 -0.35
N PRO A 190 7.86 -8.76 -0.14
CA PRO A 190 8.27 -9.30 1.14
C PRO A 190 9.25 -8.38 1.85
N ASP A 191 9.05 -8.20 3.14
CA ASP A 191 10.00 -7.53 4.02
C ASP A 191 10.06 -8.27 5.37
N LEU A 192 11.21 -8.22 6.05
CA LEU A 192 11.39 -8.82 7.37
C LEU A 192 10.41 -8.23 8.41
N PHE A 193 9.98 -6.98 8.23
CA PHE A 193 8.95 -6.33 9.02
C PHE A 193 7.65 -7.16 9.03
N HIS A 194 7.16 -7.55 7.85
CA HIS A 194 5.93 -8.35 7.72
C HIS A 194 6.09 -9.76 8.29
N MET A 195 7.29 -10.35 8.20
CA MET A 195 7.58 -11.66 8.81
C MET A 195 7.65 -11.59 10.33
N LYS A 196 8.28 -10.53 10.88
CA LYS A 196 8.41 -10.32 12.33
C LYS A 196 7.06 -10.10 13.00
N TYR A 197 6.13 -9.44 12.30
CA TYR A 197 4.80 -9.10 12.78
C TYR A 197 3.70 -9.91 12.09
N GLU A 198 3.99 -11.18 11.75
CA GLU A 198 3.03 -12.09 11.12
C GLU A 198 1.69 -12.12 11.86
N GLY A 199 0.59 -11.97 11.11
CA GLY A 199 -0.77 -11.94 11.64
C GLY A 199 -1.17 -10.63 12.35
N LYS A 200 -0.26 -9.65 12.51
CA LYS A 200 -0.56 -8.34 13.10
C LYS A 200 -0.86 -7.25 12.08
N ILE A 201 -0.45 -7.46 10.84
CA ILE A 201 -0.64 -6.52 9.73
C ILE A 201 -1.60 -7.15 8.72
N THR A 202 -2.55 -6.37 8.24
CA THR A 202 -3.51 -6.77 7.21
C THR A 202 -3.41 -5.82 6.03
N ARG A 203 -3.31 -6.38 4.82
CA ARG A 203 -3.33 -5.60 3.58
C ARG A 203 -4.74 -5.09 3.30
N ILE A 204 -4.84 -3.81 2.99
CA ILE A 204 -6.06 -3.19 2.48
C ILE A 204 -6.12 -3.47 0.98
N ALA A 205 -7.09 -4.26 0.56
CA ALA A 205 -7.34 -4.53 -0.83
C ALA A 205 -7.79 -3.24 -1.53
N LEU A 206 -6.95 -2.77 -2.45
CA LEU A 206 -7.24 -1.72 -3.42
C LEU A 206 -8.07 -2.29 -4.59
N PRO A 207 -8.75 -1.45 -5.38
CA PRO A 207 -9.45 -1.93 -6.56
C PRO A 207 -8.46 -2.60 -7.51
N ARG A 208 -8.90 -3.70 -8.12
CA ARG A 208 -8.10 -4.29 -9.20
C ARG A 208 -8.11 -3.31 -10.35
N THR A 209 -6.94 -3.06 -10.93
CA THR A 209 -6.88 -2.43 -12.25
C THR A 209 -7.68 -3.29 -13.21
N ASP A 210 -8.56 -2.69 -14.01
CA ASP A 210 -9.16 -3.37 -15.15
C ASP A 210 -8.02 -3.75 -16.11
N GLY A 211 -7.54 -4.97 -15.95
CA GLY A 211 -6.49 -5.53 -16.76
C GLY A 211 -7.01 -5.74 -18.17
N VAL A 212 -6.95 -4.70 -19.01
CA VAL A 212 -6.54 -4.99 -20.37
C VAL A 212 -5.11 -5.48 -20.22
N VAL A 213 -4.97 -6.80 -20.09
CA VAL A 213 -3.75 -7.51 -20.43
C VAL A 213 -3.53 -7.19 -21.90
N SER A 214 -2.87 -6.07 -22.19
CA SER A 214 -2.22 -5.91 -23.46
C SER A 214 -0.99 -6.81 -23.40
N ALA A 215 -1.25 -8.10 -23.54
CA ALA A 215 -0.34 -8.94 -24.28
C ALA A 215 -0.27 -8.29 -25.67
N HIS A 216 0.62 -7.32 -25.83
CA HIS A 216 1.20 -7.05 -27.14
C HIS A 216 1.98 -8.31 -27.49
N SER A 217 1.26 -9.34 -27.95
CA SER A 217 1.78 -10.21 -28.98
C SER A 217 2.24 -9.27 -30.08
N GLY A 218 3.54 -9.18 -30.25
CA GLY A 218 4.14 -8.41 -31.33
C GLY A 218 3.58 -8.92 -32.65
N GLU A 219 2.60 -8.21 -33.18
CA GLU A 219 2.29 -8.21 -34.59
C GLU A 219 2.32 -6.75 -35.01
N LEU A 220 3.46 -6.37 -35.58
CA LEU A 220 3.60 -5.14 -36.34
C LEU A 220 2.61 -5.22 -37.51
N GLU A 221 1.40 -4.71 -37.29
CA GLU A 221 0.45 -4.46 -38.36
C GLU A 221 0.99 -3.27 -39.17
N VAL A 222 1.73 -3.58 -40.24
CA VAL A 222 2.13 -2.63 -41.27
C VAL A 222 0.84 -2.08 -41.90
N ARG A 223 0.45 -0.86 -41.52
CA ARG A 223 -0.60 -0.14 -42.22
C ARG A 223 -0.11 0.18 -43.65
N PRO A 224 -0.86 -0.18 -44.70
CA PRO A 224 -0.52 0.26 -46.05
C PRO A 224 -0.76 1.77 -46.15
N ASN A 225 0.28 2.49 -46.57
CA ASN A 225 0.19 3.89 -46.95
C ASN A 225 -0.81 4.05 -48.10
N ASN A 226 -1.94 4.72 -47.84
CA ASN A 226 -2.77 5.30 -48.89
C ASN A 226 -2.39 6.77 -49.07
N ARG A 227 -1.51 7.02 -50.06
CA ARG A 227 -1.58 8.15 -50.99
C ARG A 227 -0.82 7.79 -52.27
#